data_AF-A0A7X8XH20-F1
#
_entry.id   AF-A0A7X8XH20-F1
#
_cell.length_a   1.000
_cell.length_b   1.000
_cell.length_c   1.000
_cell.angle_alpha   90.00
_cell.angle_beta   90.00
_cell.angle_gamma   90.00
#
_symmetry.space_group_name_H-M   'P 1'
#
loop_
_entity.id
_entity.type
_entity.pdbx_description
1 polymer ?
#
loop_
_entity_poly.entity_id
_entity_poly.type
_entity_poly.pdbx_seq_one_letter_code
_entity_poly.pdbx_strand_id
1 'polypeptide(L)'
;MKRIVTVLYQNPVERERLLARLSPLEGVQASAIRLSQLDVCPPETPILCWCADLPFALWIKEKSFQPLLLLHPDFTAPLFALLEDGRCACMGVGESDYRLTEQLERLFRRTAFVSETATYLTKRELEIVHLVASGFNTAEIAKRLSIQTSTVTSHKKRIFLKSGVRTTSQLVAWALLRSQRSEEREGRE
;
A
#
# COMPACT_ATOMS: atom_id res chain seq x y z
N MET A 1 -9.10 21.34 20.00
CA MET A 1 -7.66 21.49 19.70
C MET A 1 -7.46 21.27 18.21
N LYS A 2 -6.75 22.17 17.51
CA LYS A 2 -6.44 21.99 16.09
C LYS A 2 -5.44 20.85 15.94
N ARG A 3 -5.73 19.88 15.07
CA ARG A 3 -4.82 18.76 14.77
C ARG A 3 -3.98 19.12 13.54
N ILE A 4 -2.67 18.94 13.62
CA ILE A 4 -1.76 19.33 12.55
C ILE A 4 -1.39 18.08 11.73
N VAL A 5 -1.48 18.18 10.41
CA VAL A 5 -1.00 17.16 9.46
C VAL A 5 0.09 17.78 8.58
N THR A 6 1.12 17.00 8.28
CA THR A 6 2.15 17.42 7.32
C THR A 6 1.87 16.84 5.95
N VAL A 7 1.67 17.72 4.98
CA VAL A 7 1.62 17.39 3.56
C VAL A 7 3.04 17.28 3.02
N LEU A 8 3.45 16.06 2.68
CA LEU A 8 4.72 15.79 2.03
C LEU A 8 4.50 15.74 0.52
N TYR A 9 5.18 16.61 -0.23
CA TYR A 9 4.95 16.78 -1.67
C TYR A 9 6.26 16.77 -2.48
N GLN A 10 6.19 16.31 -3.73
CA GLN A 10 7.35 16.35 -4.64
C GLN A 10 7.32 17.60 -5.53
N ASN A 11 6.14 17.99 -5.99
CA ASN A 11 5.94 19.12 -6.90
C ASN A 11 4.83 20.08 -6.41
N PRO A 12 4.79 21.33 -6.93
CA PRO A 12 3.80 22.33 -6.50
C PRO A 12 2.35 21.91 -6.76
N VAL A 13 2.06 21.18 -7.82
CA VAL A 13 0.69 20.76 -8.20
C VAL A 13 0.13 19.77 -7.18
N GLU A 14 0.93 18.79 -6.76
CA GLU A 14 0.57 17.86 -5.67
C GLU A 14 0.29 18.62 -4.38
N ARG A 15 1.19 19.55 -4.01
CA ARG A 15 1.03 20.38 -2.82
C ARG A 15 -0.33 21.09 -2.83
N GLU A 16 -0.63 21.80 -3.91
CA GLU A 16 -1.87 22.57 -4.02
C GLU A 16 -3.11 21.67 -3.97
N ARG A 17 -3.10 20.54 -4.67
CA ARG A 17 -4.22 19.58 -4.64
C ARG A 17 -4.48 19.01 -3.26
N LEU A 18 -3.42 18.60 -2.55
CA LEU A 18 -3.54 18.04 -1.21
C LEU A 18 -4.02 19.11 -0.21
N LEU A 19 -3.45 20.31 -0.27
CA LEU A 19 -3.88 21.42 0.59
C LEU A 19 -5.33 21.83 0.31
N ALA A 20 -5.74 21.87 -0.96
CA ALA A 20 -7.11 22.18 -1.35
C ALA A 20 -8.12 21.14 -0.87
N ARG A 21 -7.73 19.87 -0.78
CA ARG A 21 -8.59 18.79 -0.24
C ARG A 21 -8.66 18.80 1.29
N LEU A 22 -7.63 19.31 1.95
CA LEU A 22 -7.61 19.46 3.42
C LEU A 22 -8.27 20.75 3.92
N SER A 23 -8.32 21.80 3.10
CA SER A 23 -8.86 23.11 3.50
C SER A 23 -10.33 23.09 3.97
N PRO A 24 -11.24 22.23 3.46
CA PRO A 24 -12.62 22.18 3.93
C PRO A 24 -12.78 21.43 5.26
N LEU A 25 -11.74 20.73 5.73
CA LEU A 25 -11.83 19.86 6.89
C LEU A 25 -11.70 20.67 8.19
N GLU A 26 -12.79 20.77 8.94
CA GLU A 26 -12.79 21.49 10.22
C GLU A 26 -11.86 20.82 11.25
N GLY A 27 -11.06 21.64 11.92
CA GLY A 27 -10.15 21.18 12.99
C GLY A 27 -8.84 20.54 12.50
N VAL A 28 -8.62 20.44 11.19
CA VAL A 28 -7.35 20.01 10.59
C VAL A 28 -6.57 21.24 10.11
N GLN A 29 -5.30 21.33 10.49
CA GLN A 29 -4.38 22.33 9.98
C GLN A 29 -3.26 21.63 9.20
N ALA A 30 -3.00 22.07 7.97
CA ALA A 30 -1.96 21.49 7.14
C ALA A 30 -0.67 22.32 7.20
N SER A 31 0.46 21.67 7.48
CA SER A 31 1.79 22.18 7.15
C SER A 31 2.28 21.49 5.86
N ALA A 32 3.18 22.09 5.11
CA ALA A 32 3.68 21.50 3.86
C ALA A 32 5.21 21.45 3.88
N ILE A 33 5.77 20.27 3.61
CA ILE A 33 7.21 20.04 3.54
C ILE A 33 7.52 19.41 2.17
N ARG A 34 8.51 19.95 1.47
CA ARG A 34 8.98 19.36 0.21
C ARG A 34 9.76 18.09 0.53
N LEU A 35 9.59 17.03 -0.27
CA LEU A 35 10.25 15.74 -0.06
C LEU A 35 11.77 15.84 0.12
N SER A 36 12.43 16.72 -0.63
CA SER A 36 13.88 16.96 -0.54
C SER A 36 14.35 17.51 0.82
N GLN A 37 13.43 17.94 1.67
CA GLN A 37 13.70 18.51 2.99
C GLN A 37 13.30 17.55 4.13
N LEU A 38 12.87 16.32 3.82
CA LEU A 38 12.40 15.36 4.80
C LEU A 38 13.45 15.05 5.89
N ASP A 39 14.72 14.91 5.50
CA ASP A 39 15.82 14.64 6.44
C ASP A 39 16.22 15.89 7.26
N VAL A 40 15.99 17.08 6.71
CA VAL A 40 16.37 18.36 7.33
C VAL A 40 15.33 18.83 8.33
N CYS A 41 14.04 18.58 8.03
CA CYS A 41 12.91 18.96 8.86
C CYS A 41 11.96 17.76 8.95
N PRO A 42 12.30 16.74 9.77
CA PRO A 42 11.46 15.58 9.91
C PRO A 42 10.14 15.97 10.57
N PRO A 43 8.99 15.54 10.03
CA PRO A 43 7.71 15.87 10.62
C PRO A 43 7.54 15.18 11.98
N GLU A 44 6.97 15.92 12.93
CA GLU A 44 6.55 15.39 14.24
C GLU A 44 5.05 15.01 14.26
N THR A 45 4.35 15.30 13.17
CA THR A 45 2.91 15.08 12.99
C THR A 45 2.65 13.98 11.95
N PRO A 46 1.44 13.41 11.91
CA PRO A 46 1.07 12.49 10.85
C PRO A 46 1.33 13.09 9.46
N ILE A 47 1.78 12.24 8.54
CA ILE A 47 2.13 12.62 7.17
C ILE A 47 0.98 12.22 6.25
N LEU A 48 0.59 13.15 5.37
CA LEU A 48 -0.23 12.89 4.19
C LEU A 48 0.64 13.08 2.96
N CYS A 49 0.67 12.10 2.05
CA CYS A 49 1.36 12.26 0.79
C CYS A 49 0.63 11.60 -0.38
N TRP A 50 0.91 12.12 -1.58
CA TRP A 50 0.51 11.49 -2.82
C TRP A 50 1.59 10.49 -3.25
N CYS A 51 1.18 9.27 -3.58
CA CYS A 51 2.05 8.23 -4.11
C CYS A 51 1.53 7.75 -5.46
N ALA A 52 2.23 8.10 -6.53
CA ALA A 52 1.91 7.66 -7.88
C ALA A 52 2.21 6.18 -8.12
N ASP A 53 3.16 5.61 -7.36
CA ASP A 53 3.61 4.23 -7.51
C ASP A 53 3.98 3.58 -6.16
N LEU A 54 4.11 2.25 -6.22
CA LEU A 54 4.39 1.41 -5.06
C LEU A 54 5.84 1.56 -4.54
N PRO A 55 6.89 1.64 -5.38
CA PRO A 55 8.26 1.88 -4.90
C PRO A 55 8.39 3.15 -4.05
N PHE A 56 7.78 4.25 -4.48
CA PHE A 56 7.81 5.49 -3.71
C PHE A 56 7.06 5.38 -2.37
N ALA A 57 5.91 4.70 -2.38
CA ALA A 57 5.13 4.43 -1.18
C ALA A 57 5.93 3.61 -0.15
N LEU A 58 6.62 2.56 -0.59
CA LEU A 58 7.52 1.76 0.26
C LEU A 58 8.65 2.61 0.83
N TRP A 59 9.32 3.38 -0.04
CA TRP A 59 10.45 4.22 0.37
C TRP A 59 10.05 5.24 1.45
N ILE A 60 8.91 5.93 1.31
CA ILE A 60 8.42 6.84 2.36
C ILE A 60 8.14 6.07 3.65
N LYS A 61 7.47 4.92 3.55
CA LYS A 61 7.10 4.11 4.70
C LYS A 61 8.31 3.66 5.51
N GLU A 62 9.42 3.33 4.83
CA GLU A 62 10.70 2.97 5.46
C GLU A 62 11.41 4.17 6.09
N LYS A 63 11.35 5.34 5.44
CA LYS A 63 12.02 6.57 5.91
C LYS A 63 11.28 7.29 7.02
N SER A 64 9.96 7.13 7.11
CA SER A 64 9.12 7.82 8.09
C SER A 64 8.73 6.95 9.27
N PHE A 65 8.97 7.46 10.48
CA PHE A 65 8.48 6.84 11.70
C PHE A 65 7.08 7.33 12.14
N GLN A 66 6.61 8.44 11.56
CA GLN A 66 5.29 9.00 11.88
C GLN A 66 4.15 8.22 11.23
N PRO A 67 2.91 8.32 11.78
CA PRO A 67 1.73 7.81 11.11
C PRO A 67 1.59 8.40 9.70
N LEU A 68 1.22 7.57 8.74
CA LEU A 68 1.28 7.87 7.31
C LEU A 68 -0.06 7.57 6.65
N LEU A 69 -0.62 8.57 5.94
CA LEU A 69 -1.73 8.39 5.01
C LEU A 69 -1.20 8.51 3.58
N LEU A 70 -1.24 7.38 2.86
CA LEU A 70 -0.86 7.31 1.46
C LEU A 70 -2.09 7.47 0.56
N LEU A 71 -2.13 8.56 -0.22
CA LEU A 71 -3.09 8.70 -1.29
C LEU A 71 -2.54 8.10 -2.57
N HIS A 72 -3.32 7.26 -3.24
CA HIS A 72 -2.88 6.55 -4.44
C HIS A 72 -3.96 6.54 -5.54
N PRO A 73 -3.61 6.23 -6.80
CA PRO A 73 -4.60 6.01 -7.85
C PRO A 73 -5.54 4.84 -7.52
N ASP A 74 -6.83 4.95 -7.81
CA ASP A 74 -7.82 3.96 -7.34
C ASP A 74 -7.55 2.53 -7.86
N PHE A 75 -6.96 2.39 -9.05
CA PHE A 75 -6.62 1.08 -9.63
C PHE A 75 -5.45 0.37 -8.93
N THR A 76 -4.68 1.05 -8.08
CA THR A 76 -3.57 0.46 -7.32
C THR A 76 -3.99 -0.02 -5.93
N ALA A 77 -5.25 0.17 -5.53
CA ALA A 77 -5.77 -0.15 -4.20
C ALA A 77 -5.39 -1.55 -3.68
N PRO A 78 -5.47 -2.65 -4.47
CA PRO A 78 -5.12 -3.98 -3.96
C PRO A 78 -3.65 -4.11 -3.50
N LEU A 79 -2.73 -3.37 -4.11
CA LEU A 79 -1.33 -3.38 -3.72
C LEU A 79 -1.05 -2.44 -2.55
N PHE A 80 -1.68 -1.26 -2.54
CA PHE A 80 -1.52 -0.30 -1.44
C PHE A 80 -2.13 -0.83 -0.14
N ALA A 81 -3.22 -1.60 -0.19
CA ALA A 81 -3.77 -2.28 0.98
C ALA A 81 -2.75 -3.19 1.69
N LEU A 82 -1.77 -3.77 0.96
CA LEU A 82 -0.68 -4.55 1.58
C LEU A 82 0.32 -3.69 2.36
N LEU A 83 0.37 -2.38 2.09
CA LEU A 83 1.21 -1.45 2.85
C LEU A 83 0.56 -1.05 4.17
N GLU A 84 -0.74 -1.28 4.36
CA GLU A 84 -1.44 -0.90 5.58
C GLU A 84 -0.95 -1.68 6.80
N ASP A 85 -0.69 -0.96 7.89
CA ASP A 85 -0.31 -1.51 9.18
C ASP A 85 -0.71 -0.55 10.32
N GLY A 86 -0.18 -0.74 11.53
CA GLY A 86 -0.49 0.10 12.68
C GLY A 86 -0.13 1.59 12.53
N ARG A 87 0.74 1.95 11.58
CA ARG A 87 1.20 3.32 11.33
C ARG A 87 0.86 3.81 9.92
N CYS A 88 0.63 2.93 8.96
CA CYS A 88 0.37 3.27 7.57
C CYS A 88 -1.09 2.94 7.20
N ALA A 89 -1.80 3.92 6.65
CA ALA A 89 -3.10 3.75 6.03
C ALA A 89 -3.04 4.16 4.55
N CYS A 90 -3.87 3.56 3.71
CA CYS A 90 -3.94 3.87 2.29
C CYS A 90 -5.35 4.28 1.90
N MET A 91 -5.45 5.14 0.88
CA MET A 91 -6.72 5.65 0.40
C MET A 91 -6.64 6.00 -1.09
N GLY A 92 -7.70 5.65 -1.82
CA GLY A 92 -7.87 6.07 -3.20
C GLY A 92 -8.07 7.58 -3.33
N VAL A 93 -7.48 8.19 -4.35
CA VAL A 93 -7.66 9.63 -4.62
C VAL A 93 -9.12 10.01 -4.81
N GLY A 94 -9.94 9.09 -5.35
CA GLY A 94 -11.35 9.31 -5.63
C GLY A 94 -12.27 9.14 -4.42
N GLU A 95 -11.76 8.75 -3.25
CA GLU A 95 -12.58 8.58 -2.05
C GLU A 95 -13.14 9.91 -1.51
N SER A 96 -14.23 9.85 -0.75
CA SER A 96 -14.90 11.05 -0.24
C SER A 96 -14.10 11.77 0.87
N ASP A 97 -14.38 13.06 1.06
CA ASP A 97 -13.77 13.85 2.14
C ASP A 97 -14.16 13.33 3.54
N TYR A 98 -15.33 12.68 3.65
CA TYR A 98 -15.72 11.95 4.86
C TYR A 98 -14.72 10.83 5.18
N ARG A 99 -14.34 10.02 4.17
CA ARG A 99 -13.35 8.96 4.35
C ARG A 99 -11.98 9.52 4.67
N LEU A 100 -11.57 10.62 4.03
CA LEU A 100 -10.33 11.32 4.35
C LEU A 100 -10.29 11.75 5.82
N THR A 101 -11.38 12.37 6.29
CA THR A 101 -11.52 12.78 7.69
C THR A 101 -11.41 11.58 8.63
N GLU A 102 -12.12 10.49 8.34
CA GLU A 102 -12.07 9.24 9.12
C GLU A 102 -10.62 8.72 9.24
N GLN A 103 -9.88 8.62 8.13
CA GLN A 103 -8.50 8.13 8.17
C GLN A 103 -7.56 9.07 8.93
N LEU A 104 -7.73 10.39 8.79
CA LEU A 104 -6.95 11.34 9.56
C LEU A 104 -7.22 11.20 11.06
N GLU A 105 -8.49 11.09 11.47
CA GLU A 105 -8.84 10.84 12.87
C GLU A 105 -8.21 9.56 13.41
N ARG A 106 -8.23 8.50 12.62
CA ARG A 106 -7.62 7.20 12.94
C ARG A 106 -6.11 7.34 13.18
N LEU A 107 -5.40 8.08 12.32
CA LEU A 107 -3.96 8.31 12.48
C LEU A 107 -3.63 9.16 13.73
N PHE A 108 -4.46 10.15 14.05
CA PHE A 108 -4.27 10.96 15.26
C PHE A 108 -4.48 10.19 16.56
N ARG A 109 -5.33 9.17 16.57
CA ARG A 109 -5.65 8.39 17.79
C ARG A 109 -4.55 7.40 18.21
N ARG A 110 -3.51 7.17 17.38
CA ARG A 110 -2.41 6.22 17.68
C ARG A 110 -2.90 4.81 18.12
N THR A 111 -4.12 4.43 17.75
CA THR A 111 -4.71 3.16 18.17
C THR A 111 -4.21 2.04 17.26
N ALA A 112 -3.76 0.94 17.89
CA ALA A 112 -3.38 -0.30 17.22
C ALA A 112 -4.46 -0.70 16.20
N PHE A 113 -4.08 -0.77 14.92
CA PHE A 113 -5.01 -1.06 13.85
C PHE A 113 -5.17 -2.55 13.55
N VAL A 114 -6.39 -2.83 13.11
CA VAL A 114 -7.01 -4.13 12.84
C VAL A 114 -6.18 -4.97 11.87
N SER A 115 -6.10 -6.26 12.23
CA SER A 115 -5.49 -7.36 11.50
C SER A 115 -5.74 -7.31 10.00
N GLU A 116 -4.63 -7.39 9.27
CA GLU A 116 -4.45 -7.85 7.90
C GLU A 116 -5.64 -8.65 7.36
N THR A 117 -6.21 -8.22 6.22
CA THR A 117 -7.04 -9.09 5.39
C THR A 117 -6.14 -10.17 4.80
N ALA A 118 -5.87 -11.21 5.60
CA ALA A 118 -5.08 -12.34 5.17
C ALA A 118 -5.74 -12.97 3.94
N THR A 119 -5.17 -12.74 2.77
CA THR A 119 -5.59 -13.46 1.58
C THR A 119 -5.10 -14.91 1.71
N TYR A 120 -6.02 -15.85 1.87
CA TYR A 120 -5.69 -17.26 1.99
C TYR A 120 -5.61 -17.91 0.59
N LEU A 121 -4.37 -18.11 0.12
CA LEU A 121 -4.09 -18.96 -1.03
C LEU A 121 -3.86 -20.40 -0.58
N THR A 122 -4.35 -21.36 -1.36
CA THR A 122 -4.05 -22.78 -1.15
C THR A 122 -2.57 -23.06 -1.43
N LYS A 123 -2.03 -24.18 -0.91
CA LYS A 123 -0.64 -24.60 -1.14
C LYS A 123 -0.27 -24.59 -2.63
N ARG A 124 -1.17 -25.11 -3.50
CA ARG A 124 -0.94 -25.17 -4.94
C ARG A 124 -1.00 -23.79 -5.61
N GLU A 125 -1.86 -22.90 -5.14
CA GLU A 125 -1.91 -21.52 -5.61
C GLU A 125 -0.65 -20.75 -5.20
N LEU A 126 -0.16 -20.94 -3.98
CA LEU A 126 1.10 -20.37 -3.51
C LEU A 126 2.29 -20.84 -4.37
N GLU A 127 2.39 -22.14 -4.64
CA GLU A 127 3.43 -22.70 -5.50
C GLU A 127 3.43 -22.05 -6.89
N ILE A 128 2.25 -21.87 -7.50
CA ILE A 128 2.11 -21.18 -8.79
C ILE A 128 2.53 -19.71 -8.67
N VAL A 129 2.17 -19.01 -7.60
CA VAL A 129 2.61 -17.62 -7.37
C VAL A 129 4.13 -17.52 -7.30
N HIS A 130 4.80 -18.41 -6.56
CA HIS A 130 6.26 -18.42 -6.47
C HIS A 130 6.92 -18.64 -7.83
N LEU A 131 6.39 -19.57 -8.64
CA LEU A 131 6.92 -19.80 -9.99
C LEU A 131 6.69 -18.59 -10.91
N VAL A 132 5.54 -17.92 -10.81
CA VAL A 132 5.28 -16.68 -11.56
C VAL A 132 6.25 -15.57 -11.13
N ALA A 133 6.44 -15.38 -9.82
CA ALA A 133 7.39 -14.40 -9.28
C ALA A 133 8.85 -14.71 -9.67
N SER A 134 9.16 -15.99 -9.91
CA SER A 134 10.46 -16.44 -10.41
C SER A 134 10.64 -16.28 -11.93
N GLY A 135 9.63 -15.75 -12.64
CA GLY A 135 9.69 -15.47 -14.08
C GLY A 135 9.23 -16.60 -14.99
N PHE A 136 8.68 -17.71 -14.47
CA PHE A 136 8.21 -18.80 -15.31
C PHE A 136 6.90 -18.47 -16.01
N ASN A 137 6.80 -18.86 -17.29
CA ASN A 137 5.57 -18.74 -18.06
C ASN A 137 4.60 -19.91 -17.79
N THR A 138 3.36 -19.79 -18.28
CA THR A 138 2.30 -20.79 -18.05
C THR A 138 2.68 -22.20 -18.52
N ALA A 139 3.42 -22.34 -19.63
CA ALA A 139 3.83 -23.64 -20.16
C ALA A 139 4.96 -24.27 -19.34
N GLU A 140 5.91 -23.46 -18.89
CA GLU A 140 7.00 -23.89 -18.01
C GLU A 140 6.50 -24.30 -16.63
N ILE A 141 5.52 -23.59 -16.10
CA ILE A 141 4.83 -23.94 -14.85
C ILE A 141 4.11 -25.28 -15.03
N ALA A 142 3.32 -25.43 -16.10
CA ALA A 142 2.60 -26.66 -16.40
C ALA A 142 3.53 -27.88 -16.46
N LYS A 143 4.68 -27.74 -17.12
CA LYS A 143 5.72 -28.78 -17.20
C LYS A 143 6.29 -29.14 -15.83
N ARG A 144 6.70 -28.14 -15.04
CA ARG A 144 7.27 -28.35 -13.69
C ARG A 144 6.30 -29.02 -12.73
N LEU A 145 5.03 -28.64 -12.85
CA LEU A 145 3.96 -29.08 -11.99
C LEU A 145 3.26 -30.36 -12.49
N SER A 146 3.69 -30.90 -13.64
CA SER A 146 3.11 -32.06 -14.34
C SER A 146 1.59 -31.97 -14.52
N ILE A 147 1.09 -30.80 -14.92
CA ILE A 147 -0.34 -30.52 -15.17
C ILE A 147 -0.54 -29.85 -16.54
N GLN A 148 -1.80 -29.74 -16.99
CA GLN A 148 -2.12 -29.03 -18.22
C GLN A 148 -1.99 -27.50 -18.07
N THR A 149 -1.66 -26.81 -19.17
CA THR A 149 -1.59 -25.33 -19.24
C THR A 149 -2.94 -24.67 -18.92
N SER A 150 -4.04 -25.31 -19.28
CA SER A 150 -5.42 -24.93 -18.94
C SER A 150 -5.64 -24.93 -17.42
N THR A 151 -5.09 -25.92 -16.71
CA THR A 151 -5.14 -26.03 -15.24
C THR A 151 -4.39 -24.88 -14.59
N VAL A 152 -3.16 -24.57 -15.05
CA VAL A 152 -2.38 -23.42 -14.56
C VAL A 152 -3.16 -22.11 -14.78
N THR A 153 -3.75 -21.92 -15.95
CA THR A 153 -4.56 -20.74 -16.26
C THR A 153 -5.76 -20.61 -15.32
N SER A 154 -6.40 -21.74 -14.99
CA SER A 154 -7.53 -21.78 -14.05
C SER A 154 -7.11 -21.42 -12.62
N HIS A 155 -5.95 -21.90 -12.17
CA HIS A 155 -5.36 -21.46 -10.90
C HIS A 155 -5.03 -19.97 -10.91
N LYS A 156 -4.41 -19.43 -11.96
CA LYS A 156 -4.11 -17.99 -12.08
C LYS A 156 -5.37 -17.12 -11.97
N LYS A 157 -6.49 -17.53 -12.57
CA LYS A 157 -7.78 -16.84 -12.43
C LYS A 157 -8.27 -16.80 -10.98
N ARG A 158 -8.17 -17.92 -10.26
CA ARG A 158 -8.53 -17.98 -8.82
C ARG A 158 -7.59 -17.14 -7.97
N ILE A 159 -6.30 -17.16 -8.27
CA ILE A 159 -5.30 -16.32 -7.61
C ILE A 159 -5.65 -14.84 -7.78
N PHE A 160 -5.89 -14.38 -9.00
CA PHE A 160 -6.29 -12.99 -9.27
C PHE A 160 -7.57 -12.59 -8.51
N LEU A 161 -8.57 -13.47 -8.47
CA LEU A 161 -9.79 -13.22 -7.71
C LEU A 161 -9.52 -13.10 -6.21
N LYS A 162 -8.69 -13.99 -5.65
CA LYS A 162 -8.37 -14.01 -4.22
C LYS A 162 -7.50 -12.83 -3.79
N SER A 163 -6.47 -12.49 -4.58
CA SER A 163 -5.56 -11.38 -4.26
C SER A 163 -6.10 -10.00 -4.68
N GLY A 164 -7.16 -9.96 -5.49
CA GLY A 164 -7.73 -8.71 -6.01
C GLY A 164 -6.89 -8.02 -7.08
N VAL A 165 -5.72 -8.58 -7.43
CA VAL A 165 -4.84 -8.02 -8.46
C VAL A 165 -5.34 -8.38 -9.87
N ARG A 166 -5.07 -7.50 -10.84
CA ARG A 166 -5.63 -7.59 -12.20
C ARG A 166 -4.63 -8.04 -13.26
N THR A 167 -3.33 -7.95 -12.96
CA THR A 167 -2.27 -8.27 -13.93
C THR A 167 -1.21 -9.17 -13.32
N THR A 168 -0.46 -9.89 -14.18
CA THR A 168 0.67 -10.70 -13.75
C THR A 168 1.72 -9.86 -13.01
N SER A 169 2.02 -8.64 -13.49
CA SER A 169 2.99 -7.75 -12.83
C SER A 169 2.52 -7.33 -11.42
N GLN A 170 1.22 -7.04 -11.26
CA GLN A 170 0.67 -6.79 -9.92
C GLN A 170 0.74 -8.04 -9.03
N LEU A 171 0.55 -9.24 -9.58
CA LEU A 171 0.70 -10.47 -8.81
C LEU A 171 2.14 -10.71 -8.34
N VAL A 172 3.14 -10.38 -9.17
CA VAL A 172 4.54 -10.44 -8.78
C VAL A 172 4.82 -9.46 -7.64
N ALA A 173 4.40 -8.20 -7.76
CA ALA A 173 4.56 -7.20 -6.70
C ALA A 173 3.85 -7.63 -5.40
N TRP A 174 2.63 -8.14 -5.50
CA TRP A 174 1.86 -8.68 -4.39
C TRP A 174 2.60 -9.80 -3.64
N ALA A 175 3.23 -10.72 -4.39
CA ALA A 175 3.99 -11.82 -3.80
C ALA A 175 5.20 -11.31 -3.01
N LEU A 176 5.99 -10.40 -3.62
CA LEU A 176 7.20 -9.85 -2.99
C LEU A 176 6.89 -9.05 -1.72
N LEU A 177 5.84 -8.22 -1.75
CA LEU A 177 5.40 -7.45 -0.57
C LEU A 177 4.99 -8.35 0.60
N ARG A 178 4.36 -9.50 0.33
CA ARG A 178 3.96 -10.44 1.38
C ARG A 178 5.13 -11.23 1.94
N SER A 179 6.12 -11.58 1.13
CA SER A 179 7.31 -12.30 1.59
C SER A 179 8.15 -11.49 2.59
N GLN A 180 8.25 -10.16 2.40
CA GLN A 180 9.00 -9.28 3.31
C GLN A 180 8.39 -9.24 4.73
N ARG A 181 7.07 -9.38 4.87
CA ARG A 181 6.40 -9.38 6.19
C ARG A 181 6.52 -10.68 6.96
N SER A 182 6.67 -11.83 6.29
CA SER A 182 6.88 -13.11 6.99
C SER A 182 8.21 -13.11 7.75
N GLU A 183 9.25 -12.52 7.15
CA GLU A 183 10.60 -12.43 7.74
C GLU A 183 10.62 -11.49 8.97
N GLU A 184 9.85 -10.40 8.95
CA GLU A 184 9.74 -9.47 10.09
C GLU A 184 9.02 -10.06 11.32
N ARG A 185 8.22 -11.11 11.14
CA ARG A 185 7.50 -11.78 12.24
C ARG A 185 8.34 -12.87 12.91
N GLU A 186 9.15 -13.60 12.15
CA GLU A 186 10.03 -14.65 12.68
C GLU A 186 11.25 -14.09 13.44
N GLY A 187 11.65 -12.84 13.19
CA GLY A 187 12.74 -12.16 13.92
C GLY A 187 12.36 -11.54 15.27
N ARG A 188 11.14 -11.76 15.78
CA ARG A 188 10.63 -11.23 17.07
C ARG A 188 10.17 -12.31 18.06
N GLU A 189 10.63 -13.55 17.88
CA GLU A 189 10.50 -14.64 18.84
C GLU A 189 11.88 -15.02 19.39
#